data_AF-A0A351Z9S7-F1
#
_entry.id   AF-A0A351Z9S7-F1
#
_cell.length_a   1.000
_cell.length_b   1.000
_cell.length_c   1.000
_cell.angle_alpha   90.00
_cell.angle_beta   90.00
_cell.angle_gamma   90.00
#
_symmetry.space_group_name_H-M   'P 1'
#
loop_
_entity.id
_entity.type
_entity.pdbx_description
1 polymer ?
#
loop_
_entity_poly.entity_id
_entity_poly.type
_entity_poly.pdbx_seq_one_letter_code
_entity_poly.pdbx_strand_id
1 'polypeptide(L)' 'MELAMSDDLKAKVLDGFRQKSMGDKKMFYIREVVRWFPDEDRQAIQTVVKELLDDEVLRYWSSGSSTYLMLAEFFPKE' A
#
# COMPACT_ATOMS: atom_id res chain seq x y z
N MET A 1 23.31 -9.70 -8.43
CA MET A 1 22.56 -9.42 -7.18
C MET A 1 22.01 -8.02 -7.32
N GLU A 2 20.81 -7.86 -7.88
CA GLU A 2 20.21 -6.52 -8.11
C GLU A 2 18.67 -6.58 -8.06
N LEU A 3 18.11 -7.53 -7.29
CA LEU A 3 16.67 -7.64 -7.09
C LEU A 3 16.24 -7.33 -5.64
N ALA A 4 17.16 -7.33 -4.68
CA ALA A 4 16.81 -7.26 -3.26
C ALA A 4 16.29 -5.89 -2.77
N MET A 5 16.48 -4.79 -3.51
CA MET A 5 16.12 -3.45 -3.02
C MET A 5 14.61 -3.17 -3.13
N SER A 6 13.94 -3.69 -4.16
CA SER A 6 12.49 -3.52 -4.34
C SER A 6 11.68 -4.39 -3.37
N ASP A 7 12.14 -5.61 -3.09
CA ASP A 7 11.47 -6.53 -2.17
C ASP A 7 11.47 -6.00 -0.72
N ASP A 8 12.56 -5.37 -0.28
CA ASP A 8 12.68 -4.78 1.05
C ASP A 8 11.68 -3.62 1.24
N LEU A 9 11.58 -2.73 0.26
CA LEU A 9 10.60 -1.65 0.29
C LEU A 9 9.16 -2.18 0.18
N LYS A 10 8.92 -3.18 -0.66
CA LYS A 10 7.61 -3.85 -0.77
C LYS A 10 7.18 -4.43 0.57
N ALA A 11 8.07 -5.14 1.27
CA ALA A 11 7.81 -5.68 2.59
C ALA A 11 7.53 -4.57 3.63
N LYS A 12 8.33 -3.49 3.65
CA LYS A 12 8.10 -2.33 4.54
C LYS A 12 6.75 -1.66 4.30
N VAL A 13 6.39 -1.41 3.03
CA VAL A 13 5.11 -0.79 2.67
C VAL A 13 3.96 -1.70 3.10
N LEU A 14 4.05 -2.99 2.81
CA LEU A 14 3.04 -3.98 3.18
C LEU A 14 2.85 -4.09 4.70
N ASP A 15 3.95 -4.14 5.46
CA ASP A 15 3.93 -4.18 6.91
C ASP A 15 3.30 -2.89 7.48
N GLY A 16 3.65 -1.73 6.94
CA GLY A 16 3.02 -0.46 7.27
C GLY A 16 1.50 -0.48 7.06
N PHE A 17 1.04 -1.01 5.91
CA PHE A 17 -0.38 -1.21 5.66
C PHE A 17 -1.02 -2.16 6.68
N ARG A 18 -0.37 -3.28 7.03
CA ARG A 18 -0.89 -4.24 8.02
C ARG A 18 -1.04 -3.62 9.39
N GLN A 19 0.01 -2.98 9.90
CA GLN A 19 -0.02 -2.29 11.19
C GLN A 19 -1.10 -1.19 11.23
N LYS A 20 -1.23 -0.41 10.15
CA LYS A 20 -2.23 0.67 10.10
C LYS A 20 -3.65 0.14 9.93
N SER A 21 -3.83 -0.93 9.14
CA SER A 21 -5.14 -1.58 8.92
C SER A 21 -5.62 -2.42 10.10
N MET A 22 -4.76 -2.74 11.07
CA MET A 22 -5.15 -3.34 12.34
C MET A 22 -5.94 -2.38 13.24
N GLY A 23 -5.87 -1.06 13.00
CA GLY A 23 -6.71 -0.08 13.67
C GLY A 23 -8.11 0.06 13.05
N ASP A 24 -8.86 1.09 13.44
CA ASP A 24 -10.21 1.37 12.93
C ASP A 24 -10.24 1.75 11.43
N LYS A 25 -9.14 2.28 10.89
CA LYS A 25 -9.06 2.73 9.49
C LYS A 25 -8.34 1.68 8.64
N LYS A 26 -9.03 1.09 7.67
CA LYS A 26 -8.47 0.08 6.74
C LYS A 26 -8.21 0.63 5.33
N MET A 27 -8.56 1.89 5.08
CA MET A 27 -8.48 2.56 3.79
C MET A 27 -7.53 3.76 3.88
N PHE A 28 -6.50 3.80 3.03
CA PHE A 28 -5.47 4.82 3.04
C PHE A 28 -5.30 5.46 1.68
N TYR A 29 -5.00 6.75 1.64
CA TYR A 29 -4.64 7.38 0.37
C TYR A 29 -3.18 7.13 0.03
N ILE A 30 -2.84 7.06 -1.26
CA ILE A 30 -1.45 6.99 -1.71
C ILE A 30 -0.59 8.13 -1.12
N ARG A 31 -1.15 9.34 -0.98
CA ARG A 31 -0.45 10.47 -0.32
C ARG A 31 -0.16 10.23 1.17
N GLU A 32 -0.97 9.44 1.87
CA GLU A 32 -0.72 9.07 3.27
C GLU A 32 0.37 8.00 3.34
N VAL A 33 0.33 7.01 2.44
CA VAL A 33 1.38 5.98 2.34
C VAL A 33 2.74 6.62 2.07
N VAL A 34 2.81 7.56 1.11
CA VAL A 34 4.04 8.31 0.83
C VAL A 34 4.51 9.12 2.06
N ARG A 35 3.59 9.61 2.89
CA ARG A 35 3.93 10.30 4.15
C ARG A 35 4.44 9.37 5.25
N TRP A 36 4.14 8.07 5.20
CA TRP A 36 4.65 7.10 6.19
C TRP A 36 6.14 6.81 6.00
N PHE A 37 6.61 6.94 4.76
CA PHE A 37 8.00 6.69 4.39
C PHE A 37 8.61 7.98 3.82
N PRO A 38 8.87 8.99 4.67
CA PRO A 38 9.48 10.25 4.21
C PRO A 38 10.92 10.10 3.74
N ASP A 39 11.57 8.99 4.11
CA ASP A 39 12.94 8.63 3.72
C ASP A 39 12.99 7.97 2.33
N GLU A 40 11.85 7.45 1.86
CA GLU A 40 11.75 6.69 0.61
C GLU A 40 11.22 7.58 -0.52
N ASP A 41 11.66 7.29 -1.73
CA ASP A 41 11.27 8.06 -2.90
C ASP A 41 9.78 7.87 -3.21
N ARG A 42 9.05 8.98 -3.42
CA ARG A 42 7.61 8.93 -3.74
C ARG A 42 7.35 8.06 -4.97
N GLN A 43 8.27 8.06 -5.93
CA GLN A 43 8.16 7.27 -7.14
C GLN A 43 8.36 5.79 -6.86
N ALA A 44 9.32 5.43 -6.00
CA ALA A 44 9.55 4.07 -5.53
C ALA A 44 8.32 3.50 -4.80
N ILE A 45 7.73 4.27 -3.87
CA ILE A 45 6.50 3.87 -3.17
C ILE A 45 5.34 3.64 -4.14
N GLN A 46 5.15 4.53 -5.12
CA GLN A 46 4.08 4.36 -6.12
C GLN A 46 4.29 3.11 -6.98
N THR A 47 5.53 2.82 -7.38
CA THR A 47 5.88 1.58 -8.09
C THR A 47 5.52 0.36 -7.24
N VAL A 48 6.02 0.32 -6.00
CA VAL A 48 5.76 -0.78 -5.07
C VAL A 48 4.27 -0.98 -4.80
N VAL A 49 3.52 0.11 -4.57
CA VAL A 49 2.07 0.03 -4.39
C VAL A 49 1.39 -0.54 -5.64
N LYS A 50 1.82 -0.11 -6.84
CA LYS A 50 1.30 -0.63 -8.10
C LYS A 50 1.60 -2.12 -8.27
N GLU A 51 2.79 -2.58 -7.90
CA GLU A 51 3.13 -3.99 -7.89
C GLU A 51 2.27 -4.77 -6.88
N LEU A 52 2.10 -4.25 -5.66
CA LEU A 52 1.24 -4.87 -4.64
C LEU A 52 -0.23 -4.96 -5.07
N LEU A 53 -0.70 -4.03 -5.91
CA LEU A 53 -2.03 -4.08 -6.52
C LEU A 53 -2.11 -5.14 -7.63
N ASP A 54 -1.05 -5.31 -8.41
CA ASP A 54 -0.92 -6.33 -9.46
C ASP A 54 -0.87 -7.75 -8.86
N ASP A 55 -0.11 -7.91 -7.76
CA ASP A 55 -0.05 -9.11 -6.92
C ASP A 55 -1.37 -9.40 -6.15
N GLU A 56 -2.42 -8.59 -6.35
CA GLU A 56 -3.71 -8.67 -5.65
C GLU A 56 -3.62 -8.60 -4.10
N VAL A 57 -2.49 -8.13 -3.56
CA VAL A 57 -2.26 -7.94 -2.13
C VAL A 57 -2.95 -6.67 -1.63
N LEU A 58 -2.90 -5.61 -2.43
CA LEU A 58 -3.67 -4.39 -2.23
C LEU A 58 -4.85 -4.34 -3.19
N ARG A 59 -5.90 -3.63 -2.81
CA ARG A 59 -7.06 -3.32 -3.65
C ARG A 59 -7.27 -1.81 -3.71
N TYR A 60 -7.57 -1.32 -4.91
CA TYR A 60 -8.10 0.01 -5.08
C TYR A 60 -9.58 0.03 -4.69
N TRP A 61 -9.91 0.86 -3.72
CA TRP A 61 -11.28 1.18 -3.35
C TRP A 61 -11.59 2.61 -3.80
N SER A 62 -12.52 2.78 -4.72
CA SER A 62 -13.01 4.10 -5.09
C SER A 62 -14.30 4.38 -4.33
N SER A 63 -14.27 5.37 -3.43
CA SER A 63 -15.47 5.85 -2.77
C SER A 63 -15.81 7.23 -3.33
N GLY A 64 -16.62 7.25 -4.39
CA GLY A 64 -17.01 8.49 -5.08
C GLY A 64 -15.85 9.13 -5.85
N SER A 65 -15.43 10.33 -5.43
CA SER A 65 -14.38 11.12 -6.10
C SER A 65 -12.96 10.84 -5.58
N SER A 66 -12.78 9.83 -4.73
CA SER A 66 -11.51 9.56 -4.05
C SER A 66 -11.13 8.09 -4.11
N THR A 67 -9.87 7.85 -4.50
CA THR A 67 -9.28 6.51 -4.58
C THR A 67 -8.46 6.22 -3.33
N TYR A 68 -8.75 5.08 -2.71
CA TYR A 68 -8.11 4.56 -1.52
C TYR A 68 -7.44 3.24 -1.83
N LEU A 69 -6.43 2.93 -1.03
CA LEU A 69 -5.69 1.68 -1.01
C LEU A 69 -6.04 0.97 0.28
N MET A 70 -6.39 -0.30 0.18
CA MET A 70 -6.58 -1.16 1.34
C MET A 70 -5.99 -2.53 1.05
N LEU A 71 -5.69 -3.29 2.09
CA LEU A 71 -5.29 -4.69 1.90
C LEU A 71 -6.47 -5.50 1.40
N ALA A 72 -6.21 -6.37 0.43
CA ALA A 72 -7.19 -7.30 -0.09
C ALA A 72 -7.76 -8.20 1.01
N GLU A 73 -6.95 -8.54 2.01
CA GLU A 73 -7.36 -9.32 3.19
C GLU A 73 -8.46 -8.62 4.03
N PHE A 74 -8.49 -7.28 4.01
CA PHE A 74 -9.49 -6.47 4.70
C PHE A 74 -10.62 -5.99 3.80
N PHE A 75 -10.54 -6.26 2.49
CA PHE A 75 -11.59 -5.96 1.55
C PHE A 75 -12.79 -6.85 1.89
N PRO A 76 -13.97 -6.30 2.21
CA PRO A 76 -15.13 -7.12 2.51
C PRO A 76 -15.45 -7.96 1.27
N LYS A 77 -15.21 -9.27 1.36
CA LYS A 77 -15.78 -10.24 0.43
C LYS A 77 -17.26 -10.35 0.79
N GLU A 78 -18.13 -9.82 -0.06
CA GLU A 78 -19.54 -10.20 -0.09
C GLU A 78 -19.67 -11.72 -0.34
#